data_AF-A0A8H4QU35-F1
#
_entry.id   AF-A0A8H4QU35-F1
#
_cell.length_a   1.000
_cell.length_b   1.000
_cell.length_c   1.000
_cell.angle_alpha   90.00
_cell.angle_beta   90.00
_cell.angle_gamma   90.00
#
_symmetry.space_group_name_H-M   'P 1'
#
loop_
_entity.id
_entity.type
_entity.pdbx_description
1 polymer ?
#
loop_
_entity_poly.entity_id
_entity_poly.type
_entity_poly.pdbx_seq_one_letter_code
_entity_poly.pdbx_strand_id
1 'polypeptide(L)'
;MPPQPQPQTSYSTPNSSLLLCEALGFSPQLLLDDIINIANNAVQDGVNGMEEFLEQWAEKRVAAGEVSDASIDATTHEVEQGLVAFQTLLEYHTDVAFDFFEAWSLRNIFMIPPDLPIVLPHQEGLDLNTTPEQEQEAMEEVEELRKRLDGQRKLNRHLTRAIRTSSRQLAQAEARLSRLSALASSSDTTLDTLEVLPAKFIQMFNNLSSLPPLDVSPTTELSEPGKRHWETSKTGYMNWAIGRLLVKGEGKEGVGHGAVDTMAQNAASIGADSELRRALESVGAVKKDLASVPPADEDGDDSRMEE
;
A
#
# COMPACT_ATOMS: atom_id res chain seq x y z
N MET A 1 -80.57 9.31 -16.93
CA MET A 1 -79.83 8.19 -16.32
C MET A 1 -78.44 8.70 -16.00
N PRO A 2 -78.05 8.78 -14.72
CA PRO A 2 -76.67 9.13 -14.37
C PRO A 2 -75.75 7.95 -14.71
N PRO A 3 -74.49 8.20 -15.12
CA PRO A 3 -73.54 7.14 -15.40
C PRO A 3 -73.17 6.41 -14.08
N GLN A 4 -73.23 5.08 -14.10
CA GLN A 4 -72.79 4.23 -13.01
C GLN A 4 -71.30 4.44 -12.72
N PRO A 5 -70.87 4.48 -11.44
CA PRO A 5 -69.46 4.47 -11.09
C PRO A 5 -68.84 3.12 -11.45
N GLN A 6 -67.77 3.14 -12.23
CA GLN A 6 -67.00 1.94 -12.55
C GLN A 6 -66.33 1.38 -11.28
N PRO A 7 -66.23 0.05 -11.14
CA PRO A 7 -65.54 -0.57 -10.01
C PRO A 7 -64.04 -0.23 -10.10
N GLN A 8 -63.52 0.39 -9.04
CA GLN A 8 -62.08 0.60 -8.87
C GLN A 8 -61.40 -0.77 -8.81
N THR A 9 -60.65 -1.09 -9.85
CA THR A 9 -59.75 -2.23 -9.90
C THR A 9 -58.69 -2.04 -8.81
N SER A 10 -58.75 -2.86 -7.77
CA SER A 10 -57.71 -2.99 -6.75
C SER A 10 -56.45 -3.58 -7.38
N TYR A 11 -55.67 -2.74 -8.04
CA TYR A 11 -54.30 -3.08 -8.40
C TYR A 11 -53.50 -3.08 -7.10
N SER A 12 -53.27 -4.27 -6.54
CA SER A 12 -52.18 -4.48 -5.58
C SER A 12 -50.89 -4.14 -6.30
N THR A 13 -50.43 -2.90 -6.19
CA THR A 13 -49.18 -2.46 -6.80
C THR A 13 -48.01 -3.23 -6.20
N PRO A 14 -47.19 -3.94 -7.00
CA PRO A 14 -46.02 -4.69 -6.52
C PRO A 14 -44.92 -3.82 -5.90
N ASN A 15 -45.11 -2.49 -5.88
CA ASN A 15 -44.15 -1.52 -5.36
C ASN A 15 -44.09 -1.51 -3.82
N SER A 16 -45.16 -1.94 -3.13
CA SER A 16 -45.19 -1.92 -1.66
C SER A 16 -44.24 -2.95 -1.04
N SER A 17 -44.08 -4.12 -1.65
CA SER A 17 -43.14 -5.14 -1.17
C SER A 17 -41.69 -4.72 -1.38
N LEU A 18 -41.36 -4.08 -2.51
CA LEU A 18 -40.02 -3.57 -2.77
C LEU A 18 -39.63 -2.44 -1.81
N LEU A 19 -40.54 -1.47 -1.58
CA LEU A 19 -40.31 -0.41 -0.60
C LEU A 19 -40.08 -0.96 0.80
N LEU A 20 -40.82 -2.00 1.18
CA LEU A 20 -40.65 -2.63 2.49
C LEU A 20 -39.32 -3.38 2.60
N CYS A 21 -38.93 -4.14 1.57
CA CYS A 21 -37.63 -4.80 1.51
C CYS A 21 -36.48 -3.80 1.56
N GLU A 22 -36.63 -2.65 0.89
CA GLU A 22 -35.66 -1.56 0.92
C GLU A 22 -35.59 -0.89 2.28
N ALA A 23 -36.73 -0.68 2.94
CA ALA A 23 -36.81 -0.09 4.28
C ALA A 23 -36.19 -0.98 5.36
N LEU A 24 -36.44 -2.30 5.29
CA LEU A 24 -35.96 -3.28 6.27
C LEU A 24 -34.55 -3.77 5.96
N GLY A 25 -34.12 -3.69 4.70
CA GLY A 25 -32.87 -4.28 4.20
C GLY A 25 -32.93 -5.80 3.98
N PHE A 26 -34.08 -6.44 4.24
CA PHE A 26 -34.33 -7.86 4.02
C PHE A 26 -35.81 -8.10 3.70
N SER A 27 -36.12 -9.27 3.12
CA SER A 27 -37.51 -9.67 2.87
C SER A 27 -38.19 -10.11 4.18
N PRO A 28 -39.36 -9.55 4.55
CA PRO A 28 -40.09 -9.96 5.75
C PRO A 28 -40.40 -11.46 5.80
N GLN A 29 -40.52 -12.11 4.64
CA GLN A 29 -40.76 -13.55 4.56
C GLN A 29 -39.60 -14.34 5.17
N LEU A 30 -38.34 -13.91 4.96
CA LEU A 30 -37.17 -14.57 5.56
C LEU A 30 -37.20 -14.51 7.08
N LEU A 31 -37.63 -13.37 7.64
CA LEU A 31 -37.76 -13.24 9.09
C LEU A 31 -38.83 -14.18 9.65
N LEU A 32 -39.95 -14.34 8.94
CA LEU A 32 -41.02 -15.25 9.34
C LEU A 32 -40.55 -16.71 9.25
N ASP A 33 -39.87 -17.08 8.17
CA ASP A 33 -39.26 -18.40 8.01
C ASP A 33 -38.28 -18.72 9.15
N ASP A 34 -37.41 -17.78 9.50
CA ASP A 34 -36.47 -17.94 10.62
C ASP A 34 -37.19 -18.10 11.96
N ILE A 35 -38.25 -17.35 12.21
CA ILE A 35 -39.07 -17.49 13.43
C ILE A 35 -39.73 -18.86 13.49
N ILE A 36 -40.29 -19.35 12.39
CA ILE A 36 -40.94 -20.66 12.30
C ILE A 36 -39.91 -21.77 12.55
N ASN A 37 -38.73 -21.66 11.96
CA ASN A 37 -37.64 -22.61 12.16
C ASN A 37 -37.20 -22.66 13.62
N ILE A 38 -37.00 -21.50 14.27
CA ILE A 38 -36.65 -21.42 15.68
C ILE A 38 -37.75 -22.01 16.56
N ALA A 39 -39.02 -21.74 16.26
CA ALA A 39 -40.14 -22.27 17.02
C ALA A 39 -40.27 -23.79 16.89
N ASN A 40 -40.09 -24.34 15.70
CA ASN A 40 -40.10 -25.79 15.48
C ASN A 40 -38.95 -26.47 16.21
N ASN A 41 -37.76 -25.88 16.21
CA ASN A 41 -36.63 -26.37 17.01
C ASN A 41 -36.95 -26.33 18.51
N ALA A 42 -37.56 -25.24 19.00
CA ALA A 42 -37.94 -25.12 20.40
C ALA A 42 -39.03 -26.13 20.81
N VAL A 43 -39.97 -26.46 19.91
CA VAL A 43 -40.96 -27.52 20.11
C VAL A 43 -40.27 -28.87 20.22
N GLN A 44 -39.34 -29.19 19.32
CA GLN A 44 -38.57 -30.44 19.36
C GLN A 44 -37.74 -30.54 20.64
N ASP A 45 -37.02 -29.48 21.01
CA ASP A 45 -36.23 -29.43 22.25
C ASP A 45 -37.11 -29.60 23.49
N GLY A 46 -38.33 -29.04 23.48
CA GLY A 46 -39.32 -29.22 24.54
C GLY A 46 -39.82 -30.66 24.67
N VAL A 47 -40.07 -31.34 23.55
CA VAL A 47 -40.49 -32.75 23.52
C VAL A 47 -39.34 -33.65 23.99
N ASN A 48 -38.12 -33.44 23.49
CA ASN A 48 -36.93 -34.18 23.92
C ASN A 48 -36.68 -34.03 25.42
N GLY A 49 -36.79 -32.81 25.97
CA GLY A 49 -36.64 -32.57 27.40
C GLY A 49 -37.74 -33.25 28.24
N MET A 50 -38.94 -33.40 27.69
CA MET A 50 -40.03 -34.14 28.34
C MET A 50 -39.80 -35.66 28.29
N GLU A 51 -39.23 -36.18 27.20
CA GLU A 51 -38.79 -37.58 27.08
C GLU A 51 -37.78 -37.93 28.16
N GLU A 52 -36.68 -37.19 28.25
CA GLU A 52 -35.63 -37.39 29.26
C GLU A 52 -36.19 -37.32 30.69
N PHE A 53 -37.12 -36.40 30.94
CA PHE A 53 -37.76 -36.26 32.25
C PHE A 53 -38.63 -37.49 32.60
N LEU A 54 -39.40 -38.00 31.63
CA LEU A 54 -40.27 -39.15 31.83
C LEU A 54 -39.47 -40.45 31.99
N GLU A 55 -38.36 -40.60 31.26
CA GLU A 55 -37.41 -41.70 31.45
C GLU A 55 -36.79 -41.68 32.86
N GLN A 56 -36.27 -40.54 33.30
CA GLN A 56 -35.73 -40.40 34.66
C GLN A 56 -36.78 -40.64 35.73
N TRP A 57 -38.03 -40.25 35.47
CA TRP A 57 -39.14 -40.49 36.37
C TRP A 57 -39.51 -41.98 36.44
N ALA A 58 -39.51 -42.68 35.31
CA ALA A 58 -39.72 -44.13 35.25
C ALA A 58 -38.61 -44.88 36.01
N GLU A 59 -37.34 -44.55 35.76
CA GLU A 59 -36.17 -45.15 36.43
C GLU A 59 -36.23 -45.00 37.96
N LYS A 60 -36.63 -43.82 38.46
CA LYS A 60 -36.80 -43.58 39.91
C LYS A 60 -37.86 -44.49 40.55
N ARG A 61 -38.91 -44.86 39.81
CA ARG A 61 -39.95 -45.79 40.32
C ARG A 61 -39.47 -47.23 40.38
N VAL A 62 -38.60 -47.63 39.44
CA VAL A 62 -37.90 -48.91 39.50
C VAL A 62 -37.00 -48.97 40.72
N ALA A 63 -36.20 -47.92 40.94
CA ALA A 63 -35.30 -47.82 42.08
C ALA A 63 -36.03 -47.82 43.44
N ALA A 64 -37.27 -47.31 43.49
CA ALA A 64 -38.14 -47.34 44.66
C ALA A 64 -38.82 -48.70 44.91
N GLY A 65 -38.71 -49.66 43.98
CA GLY A 65 -39.29 -51.00 44.11
C GLY A 65 -40.82 -51.05 43.98
N GLU A 66 -41.45 -50.01 43.44
CA GLU A 66 -42.91 -49.91 43.29
C GLU A 66 -43.45 -50.73 42.10
N VAL A 67 -42.59 -51.10 41.13
CA VAL A 67 -42.97 -51.68 39.83
C VAL A 67 -41.97 -52.77 39.43
N SER A 68 -42.44 -53.89 38.84
CA SER A 68 -41.58 -55.00 38.37
C SER A 68 -41.05 -54.74 36.95
N ASP A 69 -39.86 -55.25 36.60
CA ASP A 69 -39.19 -55.05 35.28
C ASP A 69 -40.14 -55.24 34.08
N ALA A 70 -40.96 -56.30 34.10
CA ALA A 70 -41.90 -56.58 33.00
C ALA A 70 -43.06 -55.58 32.88
N SER A 71 -43.40 -54.87 33.96
CA SER A 71 -44.41 -53.79 33.93
C SER A 71 -43.81 -52.42 33.60
N ILE A 72 -42.49 -52.26 33.66
CA ILE A 72 -41.79 -51.04 33.26
C ILE A 72 -41.76 -50.95 31.74
N ASP A 73 -41.37 -52.02 31.03
CA ASP A 73 -41.34 -52.04 29.57
C ASP A 73 -42.70 -51.70 28.93
N ALA A 74 -43.80 -52.12 29.58
CA ALA A 74 -45.15 -51.77 29.14
C ALA A 74 -45.50 -50.29 29.41
N THR A 75 -45.02 -49.75 30.53
CA THR A 75 -45.26 -48.35 30.92
C THR A 75 -44.39 -47.39 30.09
N THR A 76 -43.15 -47.74 29.80
CA THR A 76 -42.26 -46.96 28.93
C THR A 76 -42.80 -46.95 27.50
N HIS A 77 -43.28 -48.08 27.00
CA HIS A 77 -43.90 -48.14 25.68
C HIS A 77 -45.19 -47.29 25.57
N GLU A 78 -46.03 -47.29 26.62
CA GLU A 78 -47.21 -46.41 26.67
C GLU A 78 -46.80 -44.92 26.72
N VAL A 79 -45.74 -44.59 27.44
CA VAL A 79 -45.19 -43.23 27.52
C VAL A 79 -44.61 -42.78 26.18
N GLU A 80 -43.82 -43.62 25.50
CA GLU A 80 -43.29 -43.35 24.15
C GLU A 80 -44.44 -43.13 23.16
N GLN A 81 -45.45 -44.00 23.17
CA GLN A 81 -46.61 -43.87 22.30
C GLN A 81 -47.41 -42.58 22.58
N GLY A 82 -47.58 -42.24 23.87
CA GLY A 82 -48.23 -41.01 24.30
C GLY A 82 -47.42 -39.77 23.91
N LEU A 83 -46.10 -39.83 24.00
CA LEU A 83 -45.18 -38.75 23.62
C LEU A 83 -45.21 -38.51 22.12
N VAL A 84 -45.19 -39.57 21.29
CA VAL A 84 -45.32 -39.46 19.83
C VAL A 84 -46.69 -38.88 19.44
N ALA A 85 -47.76 -39.30 20.11
CA ALA A 85 -49.10 -38.72 19.89
C ALA A 85 -49.16 -37.24 20.30
N PHE A 86 -48.49 -36.86 21.39
CA PHE A 86 -48.38 -35.47 21.83
C PHE A 86 -47.55 -34.62 20.87
N GLN A 87 -46.39 -35.12 20.43
CA GLN A 87 -45.52 -34.45 19.47
C GLN A 87 -46.25 -34.17 18.17
N THR A 88 -46.88 -35.17 17.57
CA THR A 88 -47.63 -35.01 16.31
C THR A 88 -48.80 -34.04 16.44
N LEU A 89 -49.49 -34.02 17.59
CA LEU A 89 -50.55 -33.05 17.87
C LEU A 89 -49.98 -31.64 18.02
N LEU A 90 -48.85 -31.50 18.72
CA LEU A 90 -48.20 -30.22 18.95
C LEU A 90 -47.69 -29.63 17.64
N GLU A 91 -46.98 -30.42 16.84
CA GLU A 91 -46.50 -30.06 15.49
C GLU A 91 -47.65 -29.59 14.59
N TYR A 92 -48.76 -30.34 14.57
CA TYR A 92 -49.93 -29.96 13.77
C TYR A 92 -50.52 -28.61 14.20
N HIS A 93 -50.67 -28.38 15.51
CA HIS A 93 -51.22 -27.13 16.00
C HIS A 93 -50.25 -25.95 15.86
N THR A 94 -48.95 -26.18 16.01
CA THR A 94 -47.93 -25.15 15.81
C THR A 94 -47.85 -24.75 14.34
N ASP A 95 -47.87 -25.70 13.40
CA ASP A 95 -47.88 -25.45 11.96
C ASP A 95 -49.07 -24.56 11.56
N VAL A 96 -50.28 -24.94 11.97
CA VAL A 96 -51.49 -24.15 11.70
C VAL A 96 -51.43 -22.76 12.34
N ALA A 97 -50.92 -22.65 13.58
CA ALA A 97 -50.80 -21.36 14.25
C ALA A 97 -49.78 -20.45 13.56
N PHE A 98 -48.67 -21.01 13.09
CA PHE A 98 -47.63 -20.27 12.40
C PHE A 98 -48.03 -19.88 10.98
N ASP A 99 -48.79 -20.70 10.25
CA ASP A 99 -49.43 -20.32 8.98
C ASP A 99 -50.33 -19.08 9.17
N PHE A 100 -51.16 -19.07 10.22
CA PHE A 100 -52.01 -17.93 10.53
C PHE A 100 -51.20 -16.71 10.94
N PHE A 101 -50.13 -16.90 11.70
CA PHE A 101 -49.22 -15.82 12.11
C PHE A 101 -48.49 -15.22 10.90
N GLU A 102 -48.00 -16.03 9.98
CA GLU A 102 -47.32 -15.59 8.75
C GLU A 102 -48.30 -14.76 7.90
N ALA A 103 -49.47 -15.34 7.60
CA ALA A 103 -50.49 -14.67 6.80
C ALA A 103 -51.00 -13.37 7.46
N TRP A 104 -51.16 -13.35 8.79
CA TRP A 104 -51.57 -12.15 9.51
C TRP A 104 -50.47 -11.08 9.51
N SER A 105 -49.21 -11.47 9.70
CA SER A 105 -48.07 -10.56 9.74
C SER A 105 -47.86 -9.89 8.38
N LEU A 106 -47.93 -10.65 7.28
CA LEU A 106 -47.81 -10.10 5.92
C LEU A 106 -48.97 -9.18 5.54
N ARG A 107 -50.15 -9.36 6.12
CA ARG A 107 -51.35 -8.55 5.81
C ARG A 107 -51.51 -7.32 6.69
N ASN A 108 -50.88 -7.28 7.86
CA ASN A 108 -51.08 -6.20 8.85
C ASN A 108 -49.79 -5.47 9.21
N ILE A 109 -48.74 -6.19 9.61
CA ILE A 109 -47.48 -5.59 10.07
C ILE A 109 -46.64 -5.15 8.87
N PHE A 110 -46.46 -6.06 7.92
CA PHE A 110 -45.64 -5.88 6.73
C PHE A 110 -46.47 -5.40 5.52
N MET A 111 -47.54 -4.66 5.79
CA MET A 111 -48.43 -4.12 4.77
C MET A 111 -48.37 -2.60 4.77
N ILE A 112 -47.98 -2.05 3.63
CA ILE A 112 -48.04 -0.60 3.38
C ILE A 112 -49.31 -0.33 2.56
N PRO A 113 -50.23 0.52 3.05
CA PRO A 113 -51.39 0.93 2.28
C PRO A 113 -50.98 1.60 0.96
N PRO A 114 -51.62 1.27 -0.17
CA PRO A 114 -51.24 1.82 -1.48
C PRO A 114 -51.48 3.33 -1.59
N ASP A 115 -52.34 3.88 -0.73
CA ASP A 115 -52.70 5.30 -0.71
C ASP A 115 -51.74 6.17 0.10
N LEU A 116 -50.73 5.57 0.76
CA LEU A 116 -49.79 6.31 1.61
C LEU A 116 -48.48 6.59 0.84
N PRO A 117 -48.15 7.86 0.54
CA PRO A 117 -46.88 8.20 -0.08
C PRO A 117 -45.76 8.13 0.96
N ILE A 118 -45.21 6.93 1.17
CA ILE A 118 -44.02 6.73 2.00
C ILE A 118 -42.78 7.06 1.15
N VAL A 119 -41.93 7.93 1.66
CA VAL A 119 -40.61 8.23 1.10
C VAL A 119 -39.57 7.80 2.12
N LEU A 120 -38.61 6.97 1.70
CA LEU A 120 -37.53 6.54 2.58
C LEU A 120 -36.51 7.66 2.76
N PRO A 121 -35.78 7.72 3.89
CA PRO A 121 -34.82 8.80 4.14
C PRO A 121 -33.74 8.93 3.05
N HIS A 122 -33.30 7.82 2.45
CA HIS A 122 -32.31 7.85 1.36
C HIS A 122 -32.91 8.16 -0.01
N GLN A 123 -34.23 8.16 -0.12
CA GLN A 123 -34.96 8.64 -1.29
C GLN A 123 -35.31 10.13 -1.17
N GLU A 124 -35.08 10.74 0.00
CA GLU A 124 -35.31 12.16 0.22
C GLU A 124 -34.34 12.99 -0.63
N GLY A 125 -34.89 13.81 -1.53
CA GLY A 125 -34.10 14.65 -2.45
C GLY A 125 -33.63 13.94 -3.72
N LEU A 126 -34.07 12.70 -3.97
CA LEU A 126 -33.79 12.00 -5.21
C LEU A 126 -34.69 12.55 -6.33
N ASP A 127 -34.11 13.20 -7.33
CA ASP A 127 -34.85 13.74 -8.47
C ASP A 127 -34.92 12.70 -9.61
N LEU A 128 -35.99 11.91 -9.60
CA LEU A 128 -36.24 10.84 -10.59
C LEU A 128 -36.65 11.37 -11.97
N ASN A 129 -36.70 12.69 -12.16
CA ASN A 129 -37.01 13.34 -13.43
C ASN A 129 -35.77 13.65 -14.28
N THR A 130 -34.59 13.22 -13.83
CA THR A 130 -33.33 13.44 -14.55
C THR A 130 -33.38 12.75 -15.91
N THR A 131 -33.02 13.46 -16.98
CA THR A 131 -33.00 12.87 -18.32
C THR A 131 -31.74 12.01 -18.50
N PRO A 132 -31.77 10.96 -19.35
CA PRO A 132 -30.58 10.14 -19.60
C PRO A 132 -29.40 10.95 -20.18
N GLU A 133 -29.68 12.07 -20.83
CA GLU A 133 -28.66 13.01 -21.32
C GLU A 133 -27.94 13.71 -20.17
N GLN A 134 -28.67 14.13 -19.13
CA GLN A 134 -28.09 14.76 -17.94
C GLN A 134 -27.26 13.77 -17.12
N GLU A 135 -27.69 12.50 -17.03
CA GLU A 135 -26.89 11.44 -16.38
C GLU A 135 -25.58 11.20 -17.13
N GLN A 136 -25.60 11.20 -18.46
CA GLN A 136 -24.40 11.07 -19.29
C GLN A 136 -23.47 12.28 -19.11
N GLU A 137 -24.00 13.50 -19.13
CA GLU A 137 -23.22 14.72 -18.89
C GLU A 137 -22.56 14.69 -17.50
N ALA A 138 -23.29 14.27 -16.46
CA ALA A 138 -22.73 14.13 -15.11
C ALA A 138 -21.63 13.06 -15.04
N MET A 139 -21.79 11.93 -15.74
CA MET A 139 -20.76 10.89 -15.83
C MET A 139 -19.50 11.41 -16.56
N GLU A 140 -19.68 12.16 -17.64
CA GLU A 140 -18.58 12.80 -18.38
C GLU A 140 -17.85 13.83 -17.51
N GLU A 141 -18.58 14.65 -16.75
CA GLU A 141 -18.00 15.60 -15.79
C GLU A 141 -17.17 14.87 -14.73
N VAL A 142 -17.69 13.78 -14.16
CA VAL A 142 -16.95 12.95 -13.20
C VAL A 142 -15.67 12.39 -13.82
N GLU A 143 -15.70 11.94 -15.06
CA GLU A 143 -14.52 11.44 -15.76
C GLU A 143 -13.49 12.56 -16.03
N GLU A 144 -13.95 13.74 -16.43
CA GLU A 144 -13.09 14.91 -16.61
C GLU A 144 -12.42 15.32 -15.28
N LEU A 145 -13.18 15.34 -14.18
CA LEU A 145 -12.66 15.63 -12.84
C LEU A 145 -11.63 14.59 -12.41
N ARG A 146 -11.84 13.31 -12.69
CA ARG A 146 -10.85 12.24 -12.45
C ARG A 146 -9.57 12.50 -13.25
N LYS A 147 -9.66 12.82 -14.54
CA LYS A 147 -8.50 13.17 -15.39
C LYS A 147 -7.76 14.38 -14.85
N ARG A 148 -8.49 15.42 -14.41
CA ARG A 148 -7.93 16.63 -13.82
C ARG A 148 -7.20 16.33 -12.52
N LEU A 149 -7.78 15.52 -11.65
CA LEU A 149 -7.17 15.10 -10.38
C LEU A 149 -5.86 14.33 -10.63
N ASP A 150 -5.84 13.42 -11.61
CA ASP A 150 -4.63 12.70 -11.97
C ASP A 150 -3.54 13.61 -12.56
N GLY A 151 -3.94 14.59 -13.37
CA GLY A 151 -3.05 15.66 -13.84
C GLY A 151 -2.42 16.43 -12.68
N GLN A 152 -3.24 16.84 -11.70
CA GLN A 152 -2.77 17.55 -10.50
C GLN A 152 -1.86 16.67 -9.63
N ARG A 153 -2.18 15.38 -9.43
CA ARG A 153 -1.33 14.43 -8.70
C ARG A 153 0.04 14.26 -9.38
N LYS A 154 0.07 14.14 -10.71
CA LYS A 154 1.32 14.07 -11.49
C LYS A 154 2.14 15.35 -11.33
N LEU A 155 1.50 16.52 -11.47
CA LEU A 155 2.15 17.82 -11.30
C LEU A 155 2.74 17.96 -9.89
N ASN A 156 1.98 17.62 -8.85
CA ASN A 156 2.44 17.68 -7.46
C ASN A 156 3.68 16.79 -7.25
N ARG A 157 3.70 15.59 -7.83
CA ARG A 157 4.90 14.72 -7.82
C ARG A 157 6.10 15.36 -8.50
N HIS A 158 5.91 16.04 -9.64
CA HIS A 158 6.98 16.77 -10.31
C HIS A 158 7.49 17.96 -9.48
N LEU A 159 6.59 18.76 -8.91
CA LEU A 159 6.94 19.89 -8.06
C LEU A 159 7.69 19.43 -6.81
N THR A 160 7.25 18.36 -6.16
CA THR A 160 7.92 17.80 -4.98
C THR A 160 9.35 17.34 -5.33
N ARG A 161 9.54 16.72 -6.50
CA ARG A 161 10.88 16.36 -6.99
C ARG A 161 11.73 17.60 -7.26
N ALA A 162 11.16 18.61 -7.93
CA ALA A 162 11.84 19.87 -8.23
C ALA A 162 12.29 20.61 -6.96
N ILE A 163 11.44 20.64 -5.93
CA ILE A 163 11.76 21.22 -4.62
C ILE A 163 12.95 20.49 -3.98
N ARG A 164 12.96 19.15 -3.99
CA ARG A 164 14.06 18.35 -3.44
C ARG A 164 15.37 18.56 -4.21
N THR A 165 15.32 18.65 -5.54
CA THR A 165 16.50 18.93 -6.35
C THR A 165 17.00 20.35 -6.10
N SER A 166 16.09 21.32 -6.01
CA SER A 166 16.41 22.72 -5.74
C SER A 166 17.03 22.89 -4.36
N SER A 167 16.49 22.25 -3.32
CA SER A 167 17.05 22.33 -1.97
C SER A 167 18.44 21.70 -1.90
N ARG A 168 18.68 20.60 -2.61
CA ARG A 168 20.01 19.98 -2.71
C ARG A 168 21.00 20.91 -3.43
N GLN A 169 20.59 21.56 -4.51
CA GLN A 169 21.43 22.52 -5.23
C GLN A 169 21.75 23.73 -4.36
N LEU A 170 20.76 24.25 -3.62
CA LEU A 170 20.92 25.35 -2.67
C LEU A 170 21.95 24.97 -1.59
N ALA A 171 21.79 23.82 -0.93
CA ALA A 171 22.75 23.35 0.08
C ALA A 171 24.17 23.17 -0.48
N GLN A 172 24.31 22.69 -1.72
CA GLN A 172 25.61 22.60 -2.39
C GLN A 172 26.22 23.97 -2.68
N ALA A 173 25.40 24.92 -3.13
CA ALA A 173 25.84 26.29 -3.40
C ALA A 173 26.28 26.98 -2.09
N GLU A 174 25.51 26.83 -1.01
CA GLU A 174 25.86 27.33 0.32
C GLU A 174 27.16 26.70 0.84
N ALA A 175 27.34 25.38 0.70
CA ALA A 175 28.56 24.71 1.11
C ALA A 175 29.79 25.14 0.29
N ARG A 176 29.60 25.48 -1.00
CA ARG A 176 30.68 26.06 -1.82
C ARG A 176 30.98 27.49 -1.38
N LEU A 177 29.93 28.29 -1.13
CA LEU A 177 30.08 29.65 -0.65
C LEU A 177 30.82 29.66 0.69
N SER A 178 30.46 28.81 1.65
CA SER A 178 31.14 28.73 2.95
C SER A 178 32.61 28.34 2.84
N ARG A 179 32.96 27.45 1.91
CA ARG A 179 34.37 27.13 1.59
C ARG A 179 35.10 28.31 0.98
N LEU A 180 34.49 28.98 0.02
CA LEU A 180 35.07 30.16 -0.63
C LEU A 180 35.18 31.34 0.35
N SER A 181 34.23 31.53 1.26
CA SER A 181 34.29 32.58 2.28
C SER A 181 35.35 32.26 3.34
N ALA A 182 35.50 31.00 3.73
CA ALA A 182 36.60 30.58 4.61
C ALA A 182 37.95 30.84 3.93
N LEU A 183 38.09 30.47 2.65
CA LEU A 183 39.27 30.78 1.86
C LEU A 183 39.47 32.29 1.73
N ALA A 184 38.43 33.08 1.40
CA ALA A 184 38.49 34.54 1.30
C ALA A 184 38.98 35.18 2.60
N SER A 185 38.43 34.77 3.75
CA SER A 185 38.84 35.26 5.07
C SER A 185 40.29 34.90 5.42
N SER A 186 40.79 33.74 4.94
CA SER A 186 42.20 33.36 5.08
C SER A 186 43.11 33.98 4.01
N SER A 187 42.54 34.31 2.86
CA SER A 187 43.26 34.73 1.67
C SER A 187 43.64 36.18 1.68
N ASP A 188 42.97 37.04 2.45
CA ASP A 188 43.48 38.40 2.68
C ASP A 188 44.91 38.38 3.24
N THR A 189 45.29 37.35 4.02
CA THR A 189 46.70 37.20 4.47
C THR A 189 47.58 36.44 3.50
N THR A 190 47.07 35.40 2.82
CA THR A 190 47.90 34.58 1.92
C THR A 190 48.08 35.20 0.54
N LEU A 191 47.07 35.87 -0.02
CA LEU A 191 47.16 36.63 -1.27
C LEU A 191 48.09 37.85 -1.10
N ASP A 192 48.01 38.56 0.02
CA ASP A 192 48.97 39.64 0.33
C ASP A 192 50.41 39.11 0.39
N THR A 193 50.64 37.93 0.98
CA THR A 193 51.98 37.31 0.98
C THR A 193 52.41 36.83 -0.40
N LEU A 194 51.47 36.37 -1.24
CA LEU A 194 51.70 35.95 -2.63
C LEU A 194 51.94 37.14 -3.55
N GLU A 195 51.39 38.32 -3.26
CA GLU A 195 51.62 39.54 -4.01
C GLU A 195 53.03 40.08 -3.79
N VAL A 196 53.57 39.93 -2.57
CA VAL A 196 54.93 40.38 -2.23
C VAL A 196 56.01 39.36 -2.63
N LEU A 197 55.64 38.10 -2.88
CA LEU A 197 56.56 37.01 -3.20
C LEU A 197 57.38 37.24 -4.50
N PRO A 198 56.78 37.66 -5.64
CA PRO A 198 57.49 37.87 -6.90
C PRO A 198 58.58 38.94 -6.77
N ALA A 199 58.27 40.05 -6.09
CA ALA A 199 59.24 41.12 -5.87
C ALA A 199 60.45 40.63 -5.04
N LYS A 200 60.20 39.82 -4.00
CA LYS A 200 61.27 39.18 -3.22
C LYS A 200 62.09 38.17 -4.04
N PHE A 201 61.46 37.38 -4.90
CA PHE A 201 62.16 36.46 -5.82
C PHE A 201 63.03 37.21 -6.83
N ILE A 202 62.53 38.31 -7.39
CA ILE A 202 63.28 39.15 -8.32
C ILE A 202 64.47 39.81 -7.61
N GLN A 203 64.28 40.32 -6.38
CA GLN A 203 65.38 40.86 -5.57
C GLN A 203 66.42 39.78 -5.24
N MET A 204 65.98 38.58 -4.87
CA MET A 204 66.89 37.45 -4.61
C MET A 204 67.65 37.03 -5.88
N PHE A 205 66.98 36.98 -7.03
CA PHE A 205 67.60 36.70 -8.32
C PHE A 205 68.64 37.75 -8.68
N ASN A 206 68.29 39.03 -8.56
CA ASN A 206 69.22 40.14 -8.81
C ASN A 206 70.44 40.09 -7.87
N ASN A 207 70.21 39.78 -6.58
CA ASN A 207 71.28 39.60 -5.61
C ASN A 207 72.17 38.40 -5.96
N LEU A 208 71.60 37.25 -6.33
CA LEU A 208 72.35 36.07 -6.78
C LEU A 208 73.13 36.33 -8.06
N SER A 209 72.57 37.08 -9.02
CA SER A 209 73.27 37.48 -10.24
C SER A 209 74.36 38.53 -10.01
N SER A 210 74.29 39.26 -8.89
CA SER A 210 75.30 40.26 -8.50
C SER A 210 76.43 39.67 -7.64
N LEU A 211 76.27 38.44 -7.15
CA LEU A 211 77.36 37.74 -6.48
C LEU A 211 78.46 37.43 -7.51
N PRO A 212 79.75 37.60 -7.14
CA PRO A 212 80.85 37.12 -7.96
C PRO A 212 80.63 35.63 -8.27
N PRO A 213 80.98 35.15 -9.47
CA PRO A 213 80.95 33.72 -9.75
C PRO A 213 81.72 33.02 -8.63
N LEU A 214 81.07 32.05 -7.97
CA LEU A 214 81.74 31.15 -7.05
C LEU A 214 82.90 30.53 -7.82
N ASP A 215 84.12 30.92 -7.45
CA ASP A 215 85.32 30.24 -7.87
C ASP A 215 85.24 28.86 -7.23
N VAL A 216 84.71 27.90 -7.97
CA VAL A 216 84.68 26.49 -7.62
C VAL A 216 86.13 25.98 -7.65
N SER A 217 86.91 26.37 -6.65
CA SER A 217 88.04 25.55 -6.27
C SER A 217 87.44 24.20 -5.86
N PRO A 218 87.80 23.08 -6.52
CA PRO A 218 87.20 21.79 -6.25
C PRO A 218 87.39 21.50 -4.77
N THR A 219 86.30 21.59 -4.00
CA THR A 219 86.32 21.17 -2.61
C THR A 219 86.34 19.67 -2.67
N THR A 220 87.50 19.13 -2.36
CA THR A 220 87.88 17.75 -2.15
C THR A 220 86.67 16.84 -1.93
N GLU A 221 86.48 15.90 -2.83
CA GLU A 221 85.60 14.75 -2.66
C GLU A 221 86.03 13.97 -1.40
N LEU A 222 85.41 14.26 -0.26
CA LEU A 222 85.36 13.32 0.86
C LEU A 222 84.11 12.45 0.65
N SER A 223 84.17 11.62 -0.39
CA SER A 223 83.22 10.53 -0.59
C SER A 223 83.52 9.48 0.49
N GLU A 224 82.78 9.49 1.60
CA GLU A 224 82.69 8.31 2.46
C GLU A 224 81.94 7.22 1.65
N PRO A 225 82.57 6.08 1.32
CA PRO A 225 81.91 5.04 0.55
C PRO A 225 80.81 4.39 1.41
N GLY A 226 79.54 4.67 1.08
CA GLY A 226 78.39 3.98 1.67
C GLY A 226 77.15 4.83 1.95
N LYS A 227 77.25 6.17 1.96
CA LYS A 227 76.09 7.07 2.15
C LYS A 227 75.54 7.54 0.81
N ARG A 228 74.21 7.63 0.67
CA ARG A 228 73.58 8.01 -0.60
C ARG A 228 73.87 9.48 -0.88
N HIS A 229 74.04 9.85 -2.16
CA HIS A 229 74.47 11.20 -2.56
C HIS A 229 73.60 12.35 -2.03
N TRP A 230 72.35 12.10 -1.67
CA TRP A 230 71.45 13.10 -1.07
C TRP A 230 71.64 13.28 0.44
N GLU A 231 72.35 12.38 1.11
CA GLU A 231 72.66 12.42 2.56
C GLU A 231 74.02 13.10 2.83
N THR A 232 74.91 13.13 1.84
CA THR A 232 76.29 13.64 2.00
C THR A 232 76.44 15.11 1.63
N SER A 233 75.48 15.69 0.90
CA SER A 233 75.51 17.11 0.53
C SER A 233 74.11 17.69 0.32
N LYS A 234 73.94 18.98 0.66
CA LYS A 234 72.71 19.74 0.42
C LYS A 234 72.36 19.81 -1.08
N THR A 235 73.36 19.83 -1.95
CA THR A 235 73.20 19.82 -3.41
C THR A 235 72.67 18.47 -3.90
N GLY A 236 73.10 17.35 -3.31
CA GLY A 236 72.55 16.03 -3.60
C GLY A 236 71.07 15.91 -3.23
N TYR A 237 70.66 16.48 -2.08
CA TYR A 237 69.24 16.52 -1.69
C TYR A 237 68.39 17.32 -2.67
N MET A 238 68.88 18.48 -3.11
CA MET A 238 68.17 19.32 -4.08
C MET A 238 67.99 18.60 -5.42
N ASN A 239 69.02 17.95 -5.94
CA ASN A 239 68.91 17.17 -7.19
C ASN A 239 67.94 15.98 -7.04
N TRP A 240 67.95 15.29 -5.91
CA TRP A 240 66.99 14.22 -5.63
C TRP A 240 65.54 14.74 -5.55
N ALA A 241 65.31 15.86 -4.85
CA ALA A 241 63.99 16.46 -4.69
C ALA A 241 63.44 17.00 -6.02
N ILE A 242 64.29 17.66 -6.83
CA ILE A 242 63.94 18.11 -8.19
C ILE A 242 63.59 16.90 -9.06
N GLY A 243 64.37 15.82 -9.00
CA GLY A 243 64.07 14.57 -9.70
C GLY A 243 62.69 14.00 -9.33
N ARG A 244 62.31 14.05 -8.05
CA ARG A 244 61.00 13.56 -7.60
C ARG A 244 59.83 14.44 -8.04
N LEU A 245 60.04 15.75 -8.16
CA LEU A 245 59.04 16.69 -8.67
C LEU A 245 58.84 16.56 -10.18
N LEU A 246 59.93 16.39 -10.94
CA LEU A 246 59.88 16.12 -12.38
C LEU A 246 59.17 14.79 -12.67
N VAL A 247 59.46 13.74 -11.91
CA VAL A 247 58.77 12.43 -12.02
C VAL A 247 57.27 12.52 -11.63
N LYS A 248 56.86 13.55 -10.88
CA LYS A 248 55.44 13.79 -10.56
C LYS A 248 54.72 14.64 -11.62
N GLY A 249 55.45 15.37 -12.47
CA GLY A 249 54.92 16.15 -13.59
C GLY A 249 54.88 15.38 -14.92
N GLU A 250 55.81 14.44 -15.12
CA GLU A 250 55.77 13.49 -16.24
C GLU A 250 55.15 12.17 -15.78
N GLY A 251 53.91 11.92 -16.20
CA GLY A 251 53.17 10.70 -15.88
C GLY A 251 53.87 9.43 -16.35
N LYS A 252 54.71 8.85 -15.48
CA LYS A 252 55.12 7.45 -15.55
C LYS A 252 54.72 6.72 -14.28
N GLU A 253 53.85 5.74 -14.51
CA GLU A 253 53.42 4.69 -13.62
C GLU A 253 54.54 4.20 -12.71
N GLY A 254 54.28 4.29 -11.41
CA GLY A 254 55.20 3.89 -10.36
C GLY A 254 54.47 3.72 -9.04
N VAL A 255 53.65 2.67 -8.98
CA VAL A 255 53.17 2.00 -7.75
C VAL A 255 52.33 2.86 -6.80
N GLY A 256 51.01 2.83 -7.00
CA GLY A 256 50.06 3.20 -5.96
C GLY A 256 48.62 3.34 -6.45
N HIS A 257 47.78 2.32 -6.18
CA HIS A 257 46.30 2.35 -6.14
C HIS A 257 45.50 2.04 -7.43
N GLY A 258 45.53 0.78 -7.86
CA GLY A 258 44.76 0.22 -9.00
C GLY A 258 43.24 0.04 -8.80
N ALA A 259 42.60 0.79 -7.91
CA ALA A 259 41.15 0.69 -7.68
C ALA A 259 40.33 1.70 -8.51
N VAL A 260 40.92 2.84 -8.87
CA VAL A 260 40.19 3.93 -9.56
C VAL A 260 40.31 3.80 -11.08
N ASP A 261 41.45 3.29 -11.56
CA ASP A 261 41.70 3.07 -12.99
C ASP A 261 40.91 1.88 -13.55
N THR A 262 40.72 0.84 -12.73
CA THR A 262 39.83 -0.29 -13.03
C THR A 262 38.36 0.14 -13.04
N MET A 263 37.96 1.07 -12.18
CA MET A 263 36.61 1.66 -12.20
C MET A 263 36.37 2.55 -13.43
N ALA A 264 37.37 3.32 -13.86
CA ALA A 264 37.29 4.16 -15.06
C ALA A 264 37.23 3.33 -16.35
N GLN A 265 38.01 2.24 -16.43
CA GLN A 265 37.96 1.30 -17.56
C GLN A 265 36.65 0.51 -17.60
N ASN A 266 36.11 0.10 -16.44
CA ASN A 266 34.80 -0.55 -16.36
C ASN A 266 33.64 0.41 -16.66
N ALA A 267 33.76 1.70 -16.33
CA ALA A 267 32.79 2.71 -16.72
C ALA A 267 32.84 3.01 -18.24
N ALA A 268 34.02 2.92 -18.85
CA ALA A 268 34.19 3.08 -20.28
C ALA A 268 33.67 1.88 -21.10
N SER A 269 33.77 0.64 -20.58
CA SER A 269 33.20 -0.54 -21.24
C SER A 269 31.66 -0.56 -21.20
N ILE A 270 31.05 -0.07 -20.12
CA ILE A 270 29.58 0.08 -19.99
C ILE A 270 29.03 1.19 -20.90
N GLY A 271 29.90 2.05 -21.45
CA GLY A 271 29.53 3.16 -22.33
C GLY A 271 29.55 2.86 -23.84
N ALA A 272 29.79 1.61 -24.26
CA ALA A 272 29.77 1.26 -25.68
C ALA A 272 28.31 1.24 -26.19
N ASP A 273 27.98 2.17 -27.10
CA ASP A 273 26.65 2.36 -27.72
C ASP A 273 25.99 1.08 -28.26
N SER A 274 26.76 0.02 -28.52
CA SER A 274 26.27 -1.28 -28.97
C SER A 274 25.55 -2.09 -27.87
N GLU A 275 25.95 -1.97 -26.60
CA GLU A 275 25.32 -2.72 -25.50
C GLU A 275 24.02 -2.06 -25.02
N LEU A 276 23.99 -0.73 -24.96
CA LEU A 276 22.77 0.05 -24.70
C LEU A 276 21.71 -0.18 -25.78
N ARG A 277 22.11 -0.29 -27.06
CA ARG A 277 21.19 -0.57 -28.16
C ARG A 277 20.61 -1.98 -28.08
N ARG A 278 21.42 -2.97 -27.69
CA ARG A 278 20.99 -4.36 -27.49
C ARG A 278 20.04 -4.52 -26.30
N ALA A 279 20.29 -3.75 -25.22
CA ALA A 279 19.39 -3.69 -24.07
C ALA A 279 18.06 -2.97 -24.39
N LEU A 280 18.09 -1.95 -25.27
CA LEU A 280 16.86 -1.28 -25.71
C LEU A 280 16.00 -2.19 -26.62
N GLU A 281 16.63 -2.98 -27.48
CA GLU A 281 15.96 -3.95 -28.35
C GLU A 281 15.35 -5.10 -27.52
N SER A 282 16.02 -5.59 -26.48
CA SER A 282 15.46 -6.61 -25.59
C SER A 282 14.27 -6.08 -24.78
N VAL A 283 14.34 -4.85 -24.27
CA VAL A 283 13.22 -4.20 -23.58
C VAL A 283 12.06 -3.91 -24.54
N GLY A 284 12.34 -3.57 -25.79
CA GLY A 284 11.34 -3.43 -26.84
C GLY A 284 10.62 -4.74 -27.17
N ALA A 285 11.34 -5.86 -27.18
CA ALA A 285 10.77 -7.19 -27.36
C ALA A 285 9.87 -7.59 -26.18
N VAL A 286 10.34 -7.41 -24.93
CA VAL A 286 9.56 -7.72 -23.72
C VAL A 286 8.27 -6.87 -23.64
N LYS A 287 8.33 -5.59 -24.05
CA LYS A 287 7.14 -4.74 -24.09
C LYS A 287 6.12 -5.20 -25.14
N LYS A 288 6.60 -5.76 -26.27
CA LYS A 288 5.73 -6.30 -27.31
C LYS A 288 5.08 -7.61 -26.86
N ASP A 289 5.82 -8.45 -26.13
CA ASP A 289 5.30 -9.69 -25.57
C ASP A 289 4.26 -9.40 -24.46
N LEU A 290 4.51 -8.42 -23.58
CA LEU A 290 3.52 -7.99 -22.58
C LEU A 290 2.23 -7.42 -23.20
N ALA A 291 2.33 -6.75 -24.35
CA ALA A 291 1.15 -6.22 -25.05
C ALA A 291 0.34 -7.29 -25.78
N SER A 292 0.88 -8.50 -25.94
CA SER A 292 0.19 -9.65 -26.54
C SER A 292 -0.48 -10.60 -25.54
N VAL A 293 -0.34 -10.32 -24.23
CA VAL A 293 -1.03 -11.08 -23.18
C VAL A 293 -2.44 -10.51 -23.00
N PRO A 294 -3.52 -11.27 -23.29
CA PRO A 294 -4.89 -10.84 -22.98
C PRO A 294 -5.08 -10.75 -21.45
N PRO A 295 -5.90 -9.82 -20.95
CA PRO A 295 -6.11 -9.65 -19.51
C PRO A 295 -6.69 -10.94 -18.92
N ALA A 296 -6.03 -11.47 -17.90
CA ALA A 296 -6.57 -12.53 -17.07
C ALA A 296 -7.66 -11.95 -16.16
N ASP A 297 -8.78 -12.64 -16.07
CA ASP A 297 -9.91 -12.31 -15.21
C ASP A 297 -9.45 -12.21 -13.73
N GLU A 298 -9.64 -11.04 -13.13
CA GLU A 298 -9.39 -10.79 -11.70
C GLU A 298 -10.63 -11.22 -10.90
N ASP A 299 -10.65 -12.47 -10.46
CA ASP A 299 -11.42 -12.92 -9.30
C ASP A 299 -10.43 -13.36 -8.20
N GLY A 300 -10.52 -12.77 -7.01
CA GLY A 300 -9.95 -13.35 -5.79
C GLY A 300 -9.17 -12.41 -4.88
N ASP A 301 -9.92 -11.74 -4.00
CA ASP A 301 -9.70 -11.79 -2.54
C ASP A 301 -8.29 -11.46 -2.00
N ASP A 302 -8.11 -10.21 -1.55
CA ASP A 302 -7.09 -9.89 -0.55
C ASP A 302 -7.63 -8.87 0.46
N SER A 303 -8.49 -9.35 1.35
CA SER A 303 -8.93 -8.65 2.57
C SER A 303 -8.42 -9.36 3.80
N ARG A 304 -7.10 -9.37 4.06
CA ARG A 304 -6.59 -9.75 5.39
C ARG A 304 -5.16 -9.30 5.65
N MET A 305 -4.99 -8.18 6.35
CA MET A 305 -4.02 -7.99 7.44
C MET A 305 -3.96 -6.52 7.87
N GLU A 306 -4.78 -6.15 8.85
CA GLU A 306 -4.43 -5.12 9.84
C GLU A 306 -5.02 -5.54 11.19
N GLU A 307 -4.24 -6.31 11.96
CA GLU A 307 -4.13 -6.26 13.43
C GLU A 307 -2.68 -6.64 13.81
#